data_AF-A0A7S2PD00-F1
#
_entry.id   AF-A0A7S2PD00-F1
#
_cell.length_a   1.000
_cell.length_b   1.000
_cell.length_c   1.000
_cell.angle_alpha   90.00
_cell.angle_beta   90.00
_cell.angle_gamma   90.00
#
_symmetry.space_group_name_H-M   'P 1'
#
loop_
_entity.id
_entity.type
_entity.pdbx_description
1 polymer ?
#
loop_
_entity_poly.entity_id
_entity_poly.type
_entity_poly.pdbx_seq_one_letter_code
_entity_poly.pdbx_strand_id
1 'polypeptide(L)'
;MDSPRSSKRTRYCTDPDLLIEVEGETFPVRSLLLMLASPVFRRMLESDMRETNEGRIRLPGKSKEEFKQVLPWLNDLEPKVKVVEGTLLTLLHWAREYQIERLTAACERYLAEVEVTVSELKLALDFDLKERAAHCLGAISADVARHIGDLQQVVTQPEVMMHLWPSVFAAAGLPPPAKALPLGLATELWPLAKAAVVHRAALAESYVGQDVNYDGYSGCKIKRVLDDLSVEIHVPGVGVCVAQQGEW
;
A
#
# COMPACT_ATOMS: atom_id res chain seq x y z
N MET A 1 -0.94 42.09 -50.71
CA MET A 1 -1.90 41.69 -49.67
C MET A 1 -2.03 40.18 -49.76
N ASP A 2 -1.15 39.46 -49.06
CA ASP A 2 -1.17 38.00 -49.01
C ASP A 2 -2.27 37.55 -48.05
N SER A 3 -3.27 36.84 -48.58
CA SER A 3 -4.22 36.08 -47.77
C SER A 3 -3.48 34.87 -47.18
N PRO A 4 -3.56 34.61 -45.86
CA PRO A 4 -2.98 33.40 -45.31
C PRO A 4 -3.77 32.19 -45.79
N ARG A 5 -3.06 31.31 -46.49
CA ARG A 5 -3.56 30.03 -47.02
C ARG A 5 -4.15 29.21 -45.87
N SER A 6 -5.45 28.92 -45.97
CA SER A 6 -6.12 27.86 -45.22
C SER A 6 -5.29 26.58 -45.33
N SER A 7 -4.62 26.16 -44.26
CA SER A 7 -3.95 24.87 -44.22
C SER A 7 -5.00 23.77 -44.39
N LYS A 8 -4.82 22.92 -45.42
CA LYS A 8 -5.67 21.75 -45.61
C LYS A 8 -5.51 20.87 -44.37
N ARG A 9 -6.56 20.73 -43.55
CA ARG A 9 -6.54 19.78 -42.42
C ARG A 9 -6.22 18.40 -42.98
N THR A 10 -5.04 17.88 -42.65
CA THR A 10 -4.60 16.54 -43.01
C THR A 10 -5.64 15.55 -42.47
N ARG A 11 -6.16 14.64 -43.31
CA ARG A 11 -7.28 13.75 -42.94
C ARG A 11 -7.02 12.91 -41.69
N TYR A 12 -5.76 12.59 -41.43
CA TYR A 12 -5.28 11.95 -40.22
C TYR A 12 -4.02 12.68 -39.78
N CYS A 13 -3.95 13.07 -38.51
CA CYS A 13 -2.87 13.86 -37.95
C CYS A 13 -2.65 13.41 -36.50
N THR A 14 -1.38 13.15 -36.14
CA THR A 14 -0.98 12.79 -34.77
C THR A 14 -0.50 14.01 -33.99
N ASP A 15 -0.65 15.20 -34.55
CA ASP A 15 -0.22 16.43 -33.90
C ASP A 15 -1.11 16.71 -32.68
N PRO A 16 -0.58 17.36 -31.65
CA PRO A 16 -1.36 17.79 -30.51
C PRO A 16 -2.50 18.73 -30.93
N ASP A 17 -3.71 18.43 -30.50
CA ASP A 17 -4.95 19.16 -30.81
C ASP A 17 -5.53 19.91 -29.60
N LEU A 18 -4.89 19.76 -28.43
CA LEU A 18 -5.35 20.34 -27.17
C LEU A 18 -4.16 20.89 -26.37
N LEU A 19 -4.38 22.00 -25.64
CA LEU A 19 -3.40 22.57 -24.72
C LEU A 19 -3.88 22.39 -23.27
N ILE A 20 -3.01 21.85 -22.40
CA ILE A 20 -3.23 21.86 -20.95
C ILE A 20 -2.40 22.97 -20.34
N GLU A 21 -3.01 23.88 -19.60
CA GLU A 21 -2.34 24.98 -18.91
C GLU A 21 -2.26 24.69 -17.40
N VAL A 22 -1.03 24.71 -16.87
CA VAL A 22 -0.72 24.49 -15.44
C VAL A 22 0.28 25.55 -15.00
N GLU A 23 -0.05 26.35 -13.98
CA GLU A 23 0.79 27.45 -13.47
C GLU A 23 1.32 28.40 -14.58
N GLY A 24 0.50 28.66 -15.60
CA GLY A 24 0.86 29.53 -16.73
C GLY A 24 1.78 28.89 -17.78
N GLU A 25 2.23 27.64 -17.58
CA GLU A 25 2.93 26.84 -18.59
C GLU A 25 1.90 26.00 -19.37
N THR A 26 2.06 25.93 -20.69
CA THR A 26 1.15 25.18 -21.57
C THR A 26 1.82 23.93 -22.14
N PHE A 27 1.13 22.80 -22.03
CA PHE A 27 1.56 21.49 -22.49
C PHE A 27 0.68 21.04 -23.66
N PRO A 28 1.24 20.81 -24.86
CA PRO A 28 0.48 20.29 -25.98
C PRO A 28 0.23 18.79 -25.80
N VAL A 29 -1.03 18.38 -25.89
CA VAL A 29 -1.48 16.99 -25.73
C VAL A 29 -2.47 16.57 -26.82
N ARG A 30 -2.74 15.27 -26.89
CA ARG A 30 -3.74 14.69 -27.79
C ARG A 30 -5.02 14.39 -27.02
N SER A 31 -6.12 15.03 -27.40
CA SER A 31 -7.44 14.89 -26.77
C SER A 31 -7.85 13.42 -26.66
N LEU A 32 -7.70 12.64 -27.74
CA LEU A 32 -8.04 11.22 -27.77
C LEU A 32 -7.30 10.41 -26.69
N LEU A 33 -5.99 10.59 -26.54
CA LEU A 33 -5.22 9.85 -25.53
C LEU A 33 -5.59 10.27 -24.12
N LEU A 34 -5.84 11.57 -23.92
CA LEU A 34 -6.28 12.11 -22.63
C LEU A 34 -7.63 11.52 -22.20
N MET A 35 -8.60 11.44 -23.12
CA MET A 35 -9.94 10.85 -22.89
C MET A 35 -9.90 9.33 -22.67
N LEU A 36 -8.96 8.64 -23.29
CA LEU A 36 -8.72 7.21 -23.06
C LEU A 36 -8.03 6.96 -21.73
N ALA A 37 -7.11 7.84 -21.32
CA ALA A 37 -6.36 7.72 -20.08
C ALA A 37 -7.20 8.04 -18.84
N SER A 38 -8.20 8.92 -18.97
CA SER A 38 -8.94 9.48 -17.83
C SER A 38 -10.41 9.72 -18.17
N PRO A 39 -11.35 9.06 -17.45
CA PRO A 39 -12.78 9.36 -17.52
C PRO A 39 -13.12 10.80 -17.08
N VAL A 40 -12.28 11.41 -16.24
CA VAL A 40 -12.46 12.80 -15.80
C VAL A 40 -12.18 13.76 -16.95
N PHE A 41 -11.04 13.62 -17.63
CA PHE A 41 -10.75 14.42 -18.81
C PHE A 41 -11.71 14.16 -19.97
N ARG A 42 -12.15 12.91 -20.13
CA ARG A 42 -13.23 12.57 -21.07
C ARG A 42 -14.48 13.39 -20.84
N ARG A 43 -14.99 13.41 -19.60
CA ARG A 43 -16.17 14.20 -19.24
C ARG A 43 -15.96 15.70 -19.45
N MET A 44 -14.78 16.22 -19.14
CA MET A 44 -14.45 17.64 -19.38
C MET A 44 -14.55 17.99 -20.88
N LEU A 45 -14.05 17.13 -21.77
CA LEU A 45 -14.03 17.36 -23.21
C LEU A 45 -15.34 17.01 -23.93
N GLU A 46 -16.12 16.06 -23.40
CA GLU A 46 -17.43 15.70 -23.94
C GLU A 46 -18.53 16.68 -23.50
N SER A 47 -18.31 17.44 -22.42
CA SER A 47 -19.24 18.47 -21.98
C SER A 47 -19.18 19.69 -22.91
N ASP A 48 -20.32 20.37 -23.12
CA ASP A 48 -20.41 21.65 -23.86
C ASP A 48 -19.81 22.84 -23.06
N MET A 49 -18.77 22.59 -22.26
CA MET A 49 -18.11 23.59 -21.44
C MET A 49 -17.05 24.38 -22.24
N ARG A 50 -16.50 25.43 -21.63
CA ARG A 50 -15.56 26.36 -22.30
C ARG A 50 -14.31 25.66 -22.82
N GLU A 51 -13.89 24.61 -22.14
CA GLU A 51 -12.71 23.80 -22.44
C GLU A 51 -12.78 23.19 -23.84
N THR A 52 -13.96 22.70 -24.24
CA THR A 52 -14.24 22.11 -25.55
C THR A 52 -14.18 23.15 -26.67
N ASN A 53 -14.61 24.39 -26.37
CA ASN A 53 -14.66 25.49 -27.34
C ASN A 53 -13.33 26.23 -27.49
N GLU A 54 -12.49 26.28 -26.45
CA GLU A 54 -11.20 26.97 -26.46
C GLU A 54 -10.03 26.07 -26.94
N GLY A 55 -10.22 24.75 -27.02
CA GLY A 55 -9.12 23.82 -27.29
C GLY A 55 -8.05 23.86 -26.19
N ARG A 56 -8.46 24.24 -24.97
CA ARG A 56 -7.57 24.46 -23.83
C ARG A 56 -8.23 24.04 -22.53
N ILE A 57 -7.55 23.21 -21.75
CA ILE A 57 -7.93 22.86 -20.37
C ILE A 57 -7.02 23.60 -19.41
N ARG A 58 -7.59 24.25 -18.39
CA ARG A 58 -6.83 24.91 -17.30
C ARG A 58 -6.95 24.06 -16.04
N LEU A 59 -5.84 23.76 -15.38
CA LEU A 59 -5.80 23.00 -14.12
C LEU A 59 -5.37 23.90 -12.96
N PRO A 60 -6.30 24.71 -12.39
CA PRO A 60 -5.96 25.59 -11.29
C PRO A 60 -5.57 24.79 -10.04
N GLY A 61 -4.56 25.26 -9.30
CA GLY A 61 -4.10 24.63 -8.06
C GLY A 61 -3.23 23.38 -8.25
N LYS A 62 -2.80 23.07 -9.48
CA LYS A 62 -1.86 21.99 -9.78
C LYS A 62 -0.46 22.54 -10.01
N SER A 63 0.55 21.81 -9.52
CA SER A 63 1.96 22.14 -9.80
C SER A 63 2.36 21.66 -11.19
N LYS A 64 3.10 22.49 -11.92
CA LYS A 64 3.65 22.11 -13.22
C LYS A 64 4.72 21.02 -13.11
N GLU A 65 5.48 20.97 -12.01
CA GLU A 65 6.49 19.94 -11.74
C GLU A 65 5.84 18.58 -11.54
N GLU A 66 4.74 18.51 -10.80
CA GLU A 66 3.95 17.30 -10.64
C GLU A 66 3.32 16.86 -11.96
N PHE A 67 2.75 17.82 -12.71
CA PHE A 67 2.12 17.52 -13.99
C PHE A 67 3.12 16.97 -15.01
N LYS A 68 4.37 17.43 -15.02
CA LYS A 68 5.44 16.87 -15.86
C LYS A 68 5.70 15.38 -15.59
N GLN A 69 5.45 14.90 -14.38
CA GLN A 69 5.59 13.48 -14.02
C GLN A 69 4.39 12.64 -14.51
N VAL A 70 3.20 13.24 -14.55
CA VAL A 70 1.94 12.60 -14.95
C VAL A 70 1.73 12.62 -16.47
N LEU A 71 2.24 13.66 -17.14
CA LEU A 71 2.06 13.88 -18.58
C LEU A 71 2.42 12.66 -19.45
N PRO A 72 3.50 11.90 -19.21
CA PRO A 72 3.80 10.68 -19.96
C PRO A 72 2.69 9.63 -19.90
N TRP A 73 1.99 9.53 -18.77
CA TRP A 73 0.88 8.58 -18.56
C TRP A 73 -0.39 8.98 -19.32
N LEU A 74 -0.55 10.28 -19.58
CA LEU A 74 -1.68 10.84 -20.31
C LEU A 74 -1.43 10.87 -21.83
N ASN A 75 -0.19 11.11 -22.23
CA ASN A 75 0.17 11.32 -23.64
C ASN A 75 0.75 10.07 -24.32
N ASP A 76 0.94 8.96 -23.60
CA ASP A 76 1.39 7.68 -24.15
C ASP A 76 0.49 6.53 -23.67
N LEU A 77 0.32 5.52 -24.53
CA LEU A 77 -0.36 4.28 -24.18
C LEU A 77 0.54 3.37 -23.34
N GLU A 78 1.85 3.41 -23.58
CA GLU A 78 2.87 2.63 -22.87
C GLU A 78 4.00 3.54 -22.35
N PRO A 79 3.74 4.32 -21.29
CA PRO A 79 4.76 5.20 -20.72
C PRO A 79 5.96 4.39 -20.24
N LYS A 80 7.16 4.74 -20.72
CA LYS A 80 8.43 4.13 -20.29
C LYS A 80 8.94 4.65 -18.95
N VAL A 81 8.14 5.46 -18.26
CA VAL A 81 8.51 6.11 -17.00
C VAL A 81 8.28 5.13 -15.85
N LYS A 82 9.28 4.98 -14.99
CA LYS A 82 9.18 4.16 -13.78
C LYS A 82 8.63 4.99 -12.64
N VAL A 83 7.77 4.37 -11.83
CA VAL A 83 7.37 4.92 -10.53
C VAL A 83 8.55 4.76 -9.57
N VAL A 84 8.83 5.79 -8.79
CA VAL A 84 9.86 5.79 -7.75
C VAL A 84 9.24 6.34 -6.47
N GLU A 85 9.85 6.03 -5.32
CA GLU A 85 9.34 6.43 -3.99
C GLU A 85 8.96 7.92 -3.90
N GLY A 86 9.85 8.81 -4.36
CA GLY A 86 9.63 10.25 -4.30
C GLY A 86 8.48 10.78 -5.19
N THR A 87 8.04 10.01 -6.19
CA THR A 87 6.93 10.40 -7.07
C THR A 87 5.65 9.64 -6.78
N LEU A 88 5.72 8.52 -6.04
CA LEU A 88 4.60 7.62 -5.77
C LEU A 88 3.37 8.35 -5.22
N LEU A 89 3.55 9.16 -4.16
CA LEU A 89 2.44 9.90 -3.55
C LEU A 89 1.79 10.86 -4.53
N THR A 90 2.58 11.67 -5.24
CA THR A 90 2.07 12.58 -6.27
C THR A 90 1.28 11.81 -7.33
N LEU A 91 1.86 10.73 -7.86
CA LEU A 91 1.21 9.92 -8.89
C LEU A 91 -0.10 9.29 -8.40
N LEU A 92 -0.17 8.82 -7.16
CA LEU A 92 -1.39 8.27 -6.57
C LEU A 92 -2.49 9.33 -6.41
N HIS A 93 -2.15 10.56 -5.98
CA HIS A 93 -3.11 11.66 -5.89
C HIS A 93 -3.71 11.98 -7.27
N TRP A 94 -2.85 12.12 -8.28
CA TRP A 94 -3.28 12.36 -9.66
C TRP A 94 -4.10 11.19 -10.22
N ALA A 95 -3.70 9.95 -9.95
CA ALA A 95 -4.42 8.76 -10.38
C ALA A 95 -5.83 8.72 -9.79
N ARG A 96 -5.99 9.04 -8.50
CA ARG A 96 -7.30 9.07 -7.83
C ARG A 96 -8.17 10.22 -8.33
N GLU A 97 -7.61 11.43 -8.40
CA GLU A 97 -8.37 12.63 -8.75
C GLU A 97 -8.85 12.61 -10.21
N TYR A 98 -7.96 12.20 -11.13
CA TYR A 98 -8.28 12.12 -12.56
C TYR A 98 -8.69 10.71 -13.00
N GLN A 99 -8.81 9.76 -12.08
CA GLN A 99 -9.22 8.38 -12.35
C GLN A 99 -8.37 7.71 -13.44
N ILE A 100 -7.03 7.82 -13.33
CA ILE A 100 -6.08 7.28 -14.31
C ILE A 100 -5.71 5.85 -13.87
N GLU A 101 -6.49 4.86 -14.29
CA GLU A 101 -6.35 3.45 -13.85
C GLU A 101 -4.95 2.87 -14.13
N ARG A 102 -4.37 3.17 -15.29
CA ARG A 102 -3.01 2.71 -15.65
C ARG A 102 -1.95 3.23 -14.69
N LEU A 103 -2.15 4.44 -14.15
CA LEU A 103 -1.25 5.03 -13.18
C LEU A 103 -1.40 4.36 -11.81
N THR A 104 -2.64 4.07 -11.38
CA THR A 104 -2.91 3.28 -10.17
C THR A 104 -2.23 1.91 -10.26
N ALA A 105 -2.43 1.18 -11.36
CA ALA A 105 -1.83 -0.14 -11.54
C ALA A 105 -0.28 -0.11 -11.59
N ALA A 106 0.31 0.97 -12.11
CA ALA A 106 1.76 1.14 -12.06
C ALA A 106 2.28 1.39 -10.65
N CYS A 107 1.55 2.18 -9.85
CA CYS A 107 1.86 2.40 -8.45
C CYS A 107 1.73 1.11 -7.63
N GLU A 108 0.69 0.30 -7.89
CA GLU A 108 0.50 -1.00 -7.23
C GLU A 108 1.62 -1.99 -7.57
N ARG A 109 2.06 -2.06 -8.83
CA ARG A 109 3.20 -2.90 -9.23
C ARG A 109 4.49 -2.47 -8.55
N TYR A 110 4.75 -1.16 -8.47
CA TYR A 110 5.91 -0.65 -7.74
C TYR A 110 5.83 -1.03 -6.26
N LEU A 111 4.66 -0.80 -5.63
CA LEU A 111 4.44 -1.17 -4.25
C LEU A 111 4.65 -2.67 -4.03
N ALA A 112 4.20 -3.54 -4.93
CA ALA A 112 4.39 -4.99 -4.84
C ALA A 112 5.87 -5.42 -4.69
N GLU A 113 6.81 -4.66 -5.25
CA GLU A 113 8.25 -4.91 -5.13
C GLU A 113 8.86 -4.35 -3.83
N VAL A 114 8.19 -3.39 -3.19
CA VAL A 114 8.63 -2.76 -1.93
C VAL A 114 8.23 -3.60 -0.72
N GLU A 115 9.13 -3.71 0.25
CA GLU A 115 8.91 -4.41 1.51
C GLU A 115 7.65 -3.91 2.24
N VAL A 116 6.97 -4.81 2.95
CA VAL A 116 5.78 -4.44 3.70
C VAL A 116 6.18 -3.69 4.96
N THR A 117 5.59 -2.52 5.12
CA THR A 117 5.78 -1.62 6.25
C THR A 117 4.41 -1.08 6.69
N VAL A 118 4.31 -0.61 7.93
CA VAL A 118 3.05 -0.07 8.49
C VAL A 118 2.62 1.21 7.76
N SER A 119 3.58 2.01 7.30
CA SER A 119 3.32 3.21 6.51
C SER A 119 2.66 2.89 5.16
N GLU A 120 3.06 1.79 4.53
CA GLU A 120 2.55 1.29 3.25
C GLU A 120 1.15 0.72 3.41
N LEU A 121 0.85 0.08 4.55
CA LEU A 121 -0.52 -0.33 4.88
C LEU A 121 -1.42 0.91 4.98
N LYS A 122 -0.98 1.94 5.72
CA LYS A 122 -1.72 3.20 5.84
C LYS A 122 -1.95 3.83 4.45
N LEU A 123 -0.90 3.94 3.64
CA LEU A 123 -1.00 4.46 2.28
C LEU A 123 -2.00 3.64 1.44
N ALA A 124 -1.93 2.32 1.51
CA ALA A 124 -2.85 1.46 0.76
C ALA A 124 -4.31 1.69 1.16
N LEU A 125 -4.59 1.90 2.44
CA LEU A 125 -5.93 2.22 2.93
C LEU A 125 -6.37 3.64 2.54
N ASP A 126 -5.49 4.64 2.68
CA ASP A 126 -5.76 6.03 2.31
C ASP A 126 -6.15 6.19 0.83
N PHE A 127 -5.57 5.36 -0.05
CA PHE A 127 -5.82 5.35 -1.49
C PHE A 127 -6.77 4.23 -1.98
N ASP A 128 -7.40 3.46 -1.08
CA ASP A 128 -8.30 2.33 -1.40
C ASP A 128 -7.65 1.25 -2.31
N LEU A 129 -6.34 1.00 -2.14
CA LEU A 129 -5.58 -0.04 -2.83
C LEU A 129 -5.82 -1.41 -2.18
N LYS A 130 -6.96 -2.02 -2.45
CA LYS A 130 -7.48 -3.21 -1.74
C LYS A 130 -6.53 -4.41 -1.73
N GLU A 131 -5.94 -4.75 -2.88
CA GLU A 131 -5.03 -5.88 -2.98
C GLU A 131 -3.76 -5.65 -2.16
N ARG A 132 -3.20 -4.44 -2.23
CA ARG A 132 -2.03 -4.06 -1.45
C ARG A 132 -2.34 -4.03 0.04
N ALA A 133 -3.48 -3.49 0.45
CA ALA A 133 -3.90 -3.45 1.85
C ALA A 133 -4.02 -4.87 2.42
N ALA A 134 -4.65 -5.80 1.69
CA ALA A 134 -4.76 -7.20 2.10
C ALA A 134 -3.39 -7.88 2.22
N HIS A 135 -2.49 -7.66 1.27
CA HIS A 135 -1.12 -8.19 1.32
C HIS A 135 -0.36 -7.64 2.53
N CYS A 136 -0.43 -6.32 2.78
CA CYS A 136 0.21 -5.69 3.93
C CYS A 136 -0.35 -6.21 5.26
N LEU A 137 -1.68 -6.35 5.37
CA LEU A 137 -2.33 -6.91 6.57
C LEU A 137 -1.89 -8.35 6.84
N GLY A 138 -1.80 -9.18 5.80
CA GLY A 138 -1.34 -10.57 5.92
C GLY A 138 0.11 -10.67 6.39
N ALA A 139 1.01 -9.90 5.79
CA ALA A 139 2.42 -9.89 6.16
C ALA A 139 2.65 -9.33 7.58
N ILE A 140 1.99 -8.22 7.94
CA ILE A 140 2.09 -7.64 9.30
C ILE A 140 1.48 -8.57 10.34
N SER A 141 0.37 -9.23 10.03
CA SER A 141 -0.26 -10.19 10.95
C SER A 141 0.56 -11.45 11.17
N ALA A 142 1.37 -11.86 10.18
CA ALA A 142 2.24 -13.03 10.30
C ALA A 142 3.48 -12.78 11.19
N ASP A 143 3.95 -11.54 11.29
CA ASP A 143 5.09 -11.16 12.13
C ASP A 143 4.82 -9.85 12.86
N VAL A 144 3.83 -9.88 13.76
CA VAL A 144 3.44 -8.69 14.54
C VAL A 144 4.59 -8.20 15.40
N ALA A 145 5.42 -9.10 15.92
CA ALA A 145 6.54 -8.76 16.81
C ALA A 145 7.57 -7.85 16.12
N ARG A 146 7.87 -8.11 14.84
CA ARG A 146 8.76 -7.27 14.04
C ARG A 146 8.20 -5.87 13.78
N HIS A 147 6.88 -5.75 13.63
CA HIS A 147 6.22 -4.49 13.26
C HIS A 147 5.58 -3.73 14.44
N ILE A 148 5.56 -4.30 15.65
CA ILE A 148 4.86 -3.74 16.83
C ILE A 148 5.35 -2.33 17.21
N GLY A 149 6.61 -2.00 16.91
CA GLY A 149 7.16 -0.66 17.10
C GLY A 149 6.46 0.38 16.22
N ASP A 150 6.34 0.07 14.93
CA ASP A 150 5.77 0.97 13.91
C ASP A 150 4.25 1.04 13.99
N LEU A 151 3.59 -0.03 14.48
CA LEU A 151 2.15 -0.05 14.70
C LEU A 151 1.67 1.06 15.65
N GLN A 152 2.55 1.59 16.50
CA GLN A 152 2.25 2.75 17.36
C GLN A 152 1.77 3.97 16.55
N GLN A 153 2.23 4.12 15.30
CA GLN A 153 1.86 5.24 14.43
C GLN A 153 0.41 5.16 13.93
N VAL A 154 -0.18 3.96 13.94
CA VAL A 154 -1.54 3.70 13.42
C VAL A 154 -2.55 3.35 14.50
N VAL A 155 -2.16 3.32 15.78
CA VAL A 155 -3.07 3.04 16.91
C VAL A 155 -4.27 3.99 16.94
N THR A 156 -4.09 5.23 16.49
CA THR A 156 -5.13 6.26 16.43
C THR A 156 -6.09 6.08 15.25
N GLN A 157 -5.83 5.14 14.35
CA GLN A 157 -6.62 4.88 13.15
C GLN A 157 -7.46 3.61 13.37
N PRO A 158 -8.74 3.75 13.75
CA PRO A 158 -9.58 2.61 14.11
C PRO A 158 -9.79 1.66 12.94
N GLU A 159 -9.83 2.17 11.71
CA GLU A 159 -10.02 1.35 10.50
C GLU A 159 -8.88 0.36 10.31
N VAL A 160 -7.63 0.81 10.47
CA VAL A 160 -6.44 -0.05 10.37
C VAL A 160 -6.39 -1.04 11.54
N MET A 161 -6.57 -0.52 12.76
CA MET A 161 -6.42 -1.31 13.98
C MET A 161 -7.50 -2.38 14.14
N MET A 162 -8.71 -2.18 13.60
CA MET A 162 -9.76 -3.20 13.61
C MET A 162 -9.28 -4.52 12.98
N HIS A 163 -8.45 -4.44 11.94
CA HIS A 163 -7.91 -5.62 11.28
C HIS A 163 -6.67 -6.21 11.98
N LEU A 164 -5.91 -5.39 12.71
CA LEU A 164 -4.65 -5.81 13.34
C LEU A 164 -4.82 -6.28 14.79
N TRP A 165 -5.85 -5.81 15.50
CA TRP A 165 -6.07 -6.18 16.90
C TRP A 165 -6.14 -7.69 17.14
N PRO A 166 -6.86 -8.50 16.33
CA PRO A 166 -6.86 -9.95 16.52
C PRO A 166 -5.45 -10.55 16.52
N SER A 167 -4.60 -10.13 15.57
CA SER A 167 -3.22 -10.59 15.44
C SER A 167 -2.33 -10.08 16.58
N VAL A 168 -2.52 -8.83 17.02
CA VAL A 168 -1.80 -8.27 18.17
C VAL A 168 -2.15 -8.99 19.47
N PHE A 169 -3.43 -9.30 19.70
CA PHE A 169 -3.87 -10.06 20.87
C PHE A 169 -3.33 -11.49 20.83
N ALA A 170 -3.41 -12.15 19.67
CA ALA A 170 -2.82 -13.48 19.49
C ALA A 170 -1.31 -13.49 19.79
N ALA A 171 -0.56 -12.53 19.24
CA ALA A 171 0.87 -12.37 19.51
C ALA A 171 1.18 -12.00 20.97
N ALA A 172 0.23 -11.41 21.69
CA ALA A 172 0.34 -11.17 23.13
C ALA A 172 -0.07 -12.39 23.99
N GLY A 173 -0.60 -13.46 23.39
CA GLY A 173 -1.16 -14.61 24.11
C GLY A 173 -2.51 -14.32 24.77
N LEU A 174 -3.24 -13.33 24.28
CA LEU A 174 -4.56 -12.94 24.77
C LEU A 174 -5.65 -13.41 23.82
N PRO A 175 -6.84 -13.78 24.33
CA PRO A 175 -7.98 -14.08 23.46
C PRO A 175 -8.36 -12.83 22.66
N PRO A 176 -8.78 -12.97 21.39
CA PRO A 176 -9.17 -11.83 20.58
C PRO A 176 -10.33 -11.08 21.25
N PRO A 177 -10.36 -9.74 21.17
CA PRO A 177 -11.39 -8.95 21.83
C PRO A 177 -12.77 -9.26 21.22
N ALA A 178 -13.75 -9.56 22.07
CA ALA A 178 -15.11 -9.92 21.64
C ALA A 178 -15.84 -8.78 20.90
N LYS A 179 -15.37 -7.53 21.07
CA LYS A 179 -15.87 -6.34 20.40
C LYS A 179 -14.69 -5.45 20.02
N ALA A 180 -14.87 -4.62 19.00
CA ALA A 180 -13.89 -3.59 18.65
C ALA A 180 -13.59 -2.72 19.88
N LEU A 181 -12.31 -2.50 20.15
CA LEU A 181 -11.86 -1.66 21.25
C LEU A 181 -12.20 -0.21 20.95
N PRO A 182 -12.84 0.53 21.89
CA PRO A 182 -12.98 1.98 21.76
C PRO A 182 -11.61 2.64 21.62
N LEU A 183 -11.51 3.67 20.78
CA LEU A 183 -10.23 4.31 20.44
C LEU A 183 -9.42 4.74 21.67
N GLY A 184 -10.07 5.35 22.66
CA GLY A 184 -9.40 5.78 23.90
C GLY A 184 -8.80 4.62 24.68
N LEU A 185 -9.53 3.50 24.78
CA LEU A 185 -9.04 2.30 25.45
C LEU A 185 -7.91 1.64 24.65
N ALA A 186 -8.03 1.61 23.31
CA ALA A 186 -6.99 1.12 22.41
C ALA A 186 -5.65 1.85 22.62
N THR A 187 -5.67 3.18 22.74
CA THR A 187 -4.47 3.98 23.01
C THR A 187 -3.89 3.73 24.40
N GLU A 188 -4.72 3.59 25.43
CA GLU A 188 -4.26 3.34 26.80
C GLU A 188 -3.68 1.94 26.99
N LEU A 189 -4.26 0.94 26.30
CA LEU A 189 -3.79 -0.45 26.37
C LEU A 189 -2.55 -0.71 25.52
N TRP A 190 -2.25 0.16 24.54
CA TRP A 190 -1.16 -0.07 23.59
C TRP A 190 0.21 -0.35 24.24
N PRO A 191 0.68 0.42 25.25
CA PRO A 191 1.95 0.15 25.89
C PRO A 191 2.02 -1.25 26.53
N LEU A 192 0.91 -1.71 27.11
CA LEU A 192 0.81 -3.04 27.71
C LEU A 192 0.80 -4.13 26.64
N ALA A 193 0.01 -3.96 25.58
CA ALA A 193 -0.04 -4.90 24.46
C ALA A 193 1.34 -5.03 23.80
N LYS A 194 2.00 -3.90 23.53
CA LYS A 194 3.37 -3.86 22.99
C LYS A 194 4.35 -4.59 23.89
N ALA A 195 4.34 -4.32 25.20
CA ALA A 195 5.23 -5.00 26.15
C ALA A 195 4.98 -6.51 26.20
N ALA A 196 3.72 -6.95 26.17
CA ALA A 196 3.37 -8.37 26.16
C ALA A 196 3.86 -9.09 24.90
N VAL A 197 3.65 -8.51 23.71
CA VAL A 197 4.14 -9.05 22.43
C VAL A 197 5.67 -9.17 22.45
N VAL A 198 6.37 -8.09 22.84
CA VAL A 198 7.85 -8.08 22.88
C VAL A 198 8.39 -9.10 23.88
N HIS A 199 7.81 -9.19 25.08
CA HIS A 199 8.22 -10.17 26.08
C HIS A 199 8.00 -11.60 25.59
N ARG A 200 6.85 -11.90 24.99
CA ARG A 200 6.53 -13.23 24.46
C ARG A 200 7.45 -13.61 23.31
N ALA A 201 7.75 -12.67 22.40
CA ALA A 201 8.71 -12.88 21.33
C ALA A 201 10.12 -13.17 21.87
N ALA A 202 10.60 -12.40 22.85
CA ALA A 202 11.89 -12.64 23.49
C ALA A 202 11.94 -14.00 24.21
N LEU A 203 10.86 -14.40 24.88
CA LEU A 203 10.75 -15.71 25.52
C LEU A 203 10.79 -16.84 24.47
N ALA A 204 10.07 -16.68 23.36
CA ALA A 204 10.05 -17.63 22.26
C ALA A 204 11.45 -17.81 21.64
N GLU A 205 12.15 -16.71 21.36
CA GLU A 205 13.54 -16.77 20.87
C GLU A 205 14.49 -17.46 21.85
N SER A 206 14.27 -17.31 23.16
CA SER A 206 15.12 -17.94 24.17
C SER A 206 15.03 -19.47 24.18
N TYR A 207 13.89 -20.05 23.79
CA TYR A 207 13.67 -21.50 23.79
C TYR A 207 14.19 -22.19 22.53
N VAL A 208 14.19 -21.49 21.39
CA VAL A 208 14.61 -22.09 20.11
C VAL A 208 16.08 -22.52 20.18
N GLY A 209 16.34 -23.78 19.85
CA GLY A 209 17.67 -24.39 19.87
C GLY A 209 18.10 -25.02 21.19
N GLN A 210 17.33 -24.85 22.27
CA GLN A 210 17.62 -25.50 23.55
C GLN A 210 17.50 -27.03 23.47
N ASP A 211 18.39 -27.71 24.18
CA ASP A 211 18.35 -29.16 24.39
C ASP A 211 17.44 -29.48 25.59
N VAL A 212 16.42 -30.31 25.36
CA VAL A 212 15.36 -30.63 26.33
C VAL A 212 15.14 -32.14 26.43
N ASN A 213 14.57 -32.59 27.54
CA ASN A 213 14.19 -33.99 27.72
C ASN A 213 12.67 -34.08 27.56
N TYR A 214 12.19 -34.87 26.60
CA TYR A 214 10.76 -34.97 26.32
C TYR A 214 10.33 -36.44 26.23
N ASP A 215 9.30 -36.82 26.98
CA ASP A 215 8.71 -38.17 26.99
C ASP A 215 9.74 -39.32 27.13
N GLY A 216 10.74 -39.13 28.00
CA GLY A 216 11.82 -40.10 28.23
C GLY A 216 12.94 -40.11 27.17
N TYR A 217 12.85 -39.27 26.13
CA TYR A 217 13.90 -39.06 25.14
C TYR A 217 14.83 -37.92 25.58
N SER A 218 16.14 -38.18 25.55
CA SER A 218 17.18 -37.16 25.78
C SER A 218 17.76 -36.67 24.46
N GLY A 219 18.31 -35.44 24.46
CA GLY A 219 18.87 -34.81 23.26
C GLY A 219 17.83 -34.32 22.27
N CYS A 220 16.61 -34.04 22.73
CA CYS A 220 15.58 -33.40 21.92
C CYS A 220 15.91 -31.91 21.77
N LYS A 221 15.61 -31.33 20.60
CA LYS A 221 15.88 -29.90 20.34
C LYS A 221 14.61 -29.14 20.01
N ILE A 222 14.39 -28.00 20.66
CA ILE A 222 13.31 -27.10 20.28
C ILE A 222 13.64 -26.46 18.94
N LYS A 223 12.77 -26.64 17.96
CA LYS A 223 12.89 -26.06 16.62
C LYS A 223 12.16 -24.73 16.48
N ARG A 224 11.00 -24.61 17.09
CA ARG A 224 10.11 -23.45 16.97
C ARG A 224 9.20 -23.35 18.18
N VAL A 225 8.78 -22.14 18.51
CA VAL A 225 7.75 -21.86 19.51
C VAL A 225 6.50 -21.40 18.77
N LEU A 226 5.34 -21.96 19.12
CA LEU A 226 4.05 -21.63 18.55
C LEU A 226 3.39 -20.47 19.31
N ASP A 227 2.33 -19.90 18.73
CA ASP A 227 1.66 -18.71 19.26
C ASP A 227 1.10 -18.89 20.67
N ASP A 228 0.80 -20.12 21.09
CA ASP A 228 0.31 -20.50 22.42
C ASP A 228 1.43 -20.82 23.44
N LEU A 229 2.70 -20.59 23.08
CA LEU A 229 3.93 -20.99 23.82
C LEU A 229 4.17 -22.50 23.90
N SER A 230 3.39 -23.32 23.17
CA SER A 230 3.83 -24.69 22.90
C SER A 230 5.05 -24.68 21.98
N VAL A 231 5.82 -25.76 22.01
CA VAL A 231 7.08 -25.85 21.28
C VAL A 231 7.08 -27.06 20.35
N GLU A 232 7.61 -26.86 19.14
CA GLU A 232 7.94 -27.95 18.23
C GLU A 232 9.30 -28.50 18.61
N ILE A 233 9.30 -29.71 19.15
CA ILE A 233 10.49 -30.42 19.59
C ILE A 233 10.86 -31.45 18.52
N HIS A 234 12.11 -31.40 18.06
CA HIS A 234 12.68 -32.49 17.28
C HIS A 234 13.18 -33.60 18.21
N VAL A 235 12.54 -34.76 18.10
CA VAL A 235 12.85 -35.96 18.86
C VAL A 235 13.66 -36.92 17.97
N PRO A 236 14.90 -37.29 18.34
CA PRO A 236 15.73 -38.20 17.56
C PRO A 236 15.01 -39.54 17.29
N GLY A 237 14.90 -39.91 16.02
CA GLY A 237 14.27 -41.18 15.58
C GLY A 237 12.74 -41.19 15.53
N VAL A 238 12.06 -40.17 16.10
CA VAL A 238 10.58 -40.08 16.08
C VAL A 238 10.10 -39.00 15.11
N GLY A 239 10.74 -37.83 15.06
CA GLY A 239 10.35 -36.73 14.17
C GLY A 239 10.16 -35.40 14.90
N VAL A 240 9.12 -34.65 14.56
CA VAL A 240 8.75 -33.38 15.21
C VAL A 240 7.47 -33.60 16.01
N CYS A 241 7.51 -33.25 17.29
CA CYS A 241 6.39 -33.34 18.24
C CYS A 241 6.05 -31.93 18.76
N VAL A 242 4.80 -31.72 19.20
CA VAL A 242 4.38 -30.47 19.86
C VAL A 242 4.19 -30.74 21.35
N ALA A 243 4.77 -29.90 22.20
CA ALA A 243 4.71 -30.02 23.65
C ALA A 243 4.35 -28.69 24.31
N GLN A 244 3.56 -28.72 25.37
CA GLN A 244 3.22 -27.53 26.17
C GLN A 244 4.34 -27.18 27.16
N GLN A 245 4.33 -25.93 27.61
CA GLN A 245 5.27 -25.48 28.63
C GLN A 245 5.08 -26.28 29.94
N GLY A 246 6.12 -26.98 30.38
CA GLY A 246 6.10 -27.87 31.54
C GLY A 246 6.06 -29.37 31.22
N GLU A 247 5.93 -29.75 29.94
CA GLU A 247 6.02 -31.14 29.47
C GLU A 247 7.44 -31.58 29.06
N TRP A 248 8.40 -30.64 29.05
CA TRP A 248 9.80 -30.81 28.60
C TRP A 248 10.78 -30.05 29.49
#